data_AF-A0A497CMB4-F1
#
_entry.id   AF-A0A497CMB4-F1
#
_cell.length_a   1.000
_cell.length_b   1.000
_cell.length_c   1.000
_cell.angle_alpha   90.00
_cell.angle_beta   90.00
_cell.angle_gamma   90.00
#
_symmetry.space_group_name_H-M   'P 1'
#
loop_
_entity.id
_entity.type
_entity.pdbx_description
1 polymer ?
#
loop_
_entity_poly.entity_id
_entity_poly.type
_entity_poly.pdbx_seq_one_letter_code
_entity_poly.pdbx_strand_id
1 'polypeptide(L)'
;MLQILISIRSLFTIIFIGASLFVHGQIPSGYYDDAVGLSGEALKTALHDIIDDHTELSYTAVKEALKDTDEDPDDTSNVICFYTGWSYAKSNFGGGVDQWNREHTWSKSHGDFGTSPPEGTDLHHMKPTDVTVNSQKGNKDFDNGGTAYYDGGIFTGCYYTADSWEPRDEEKGDVARMIFYMETRYEGDSGEEDLE
;
A
#
# COMPACT_ATOMS: atom_id res chain seq x y z
N MET A 1 -37.41 -11.61 64.29
CA MET A 1 -37.79 -11.64 62.87
C MET A 1 -36.51 -11.43 62.07
N LEU A 2 -36.03 -12.50 61.41
CA LEU A 2 -34.95 -12.60 60.39
C LEU A 2 -33.52 -12.12 60.77
N GLN A 3 -32.46 -12.95 60.91
CA GLN A 3 -31.72 -13.75 59.88
C GLN A 3 -31.09 -12.82 58.81
N ILE A 4 -29.78 -12.74 58.44
CA ILE A 4 -28.79 -13.79 58.09
C ILE A 4 -27.43 -13.17 57.62
N LEU A 5 -26.33 -13.91 57.89
CA LEU A 5 -25.01 -14.12 57.20
C LEU A 5 -24.11 -12.98 56.65
N ILE A 6 -22.82 -12.91 57.06
CA ILE A 6 -21.57 -13.53 56.52
C ILE A 6 -21.08 -12.94 55.17
N SER A 7 -19.87 -12.35 55.16
CA SER A 7 -18.70 -12.93 54.47
C SER A 7 -17.50 -11.99 54.41
N ILE A 8 -16.33 -12.56 54.72
CA ILE A 8 -14.99 -11.99 54.74
C ILE A 8 -14.58 -11.63 53.30
N ARG A 9 -14.28 -10.35 53.04
CA ARG A 9 -13.67 -9.91 51.78
C ARG A 9 -12.17 -10.17 51.81
N SER A 10 -11.75 -11.33 51.32
CA SER A 10 -10.36 -11.58 50.94
C SER A 10 -10.03 -10.78 49.68
N LEU A 11 -9.18 -9.76 49.84
CA LEU A 11 -8.68 -8.94 48.74
C LEU A 11 -7.57 -9.70 48.00
N PHE A 12 -7.89 -10.37 46.89
CA PHE A 12 -6.88 -10.89 45.97
C PHE A 12 -6.33 -9.74 45.13
N THR A 13 -5.07 -9.36 45.39
CA THR A 13 -4.33 -8.45 44.51
C THR A 13 -3.74 -9.27 43.37
N ILE A 14 -4.32 -9.17 42.17
CA ILE A 14 -3.77 -9.76 40.96
C ILE A 14 -2.71 -8.79 40.43
N ILE A 15 -1.43 -9.14 40.56
CA ILE A 15 -0.34 -8.45 39.88
C ILE A 15 -0.31 -8.99 38.44
N PHE A 16 -0.84 -8.20 37.50
CA PHE A 16 -0.68 -8.45 36.06
C PHE A 16 0.73 -7.98 35.65
N ILE A 17 1.70 -8.91 35.61
CA ILE A 17 2.98 -8.65 34.95
C ILE A 17 2.73 -8.79 33.46
N GLY A 18 2.48 -7.67 32.78
CA GLY A 18 2.39 -7.63 31.33
C GLY A 18 3.75 -7.99 30.72
N ALA A 19 3.84 -9.16 30.09
CA ALA A 19 4.95 -9.47 29.21
C ALA A 19 4.80 -8.62 27.94
N SER A 20 5.60 -7.56 27.82
CA SER A 20 5.75 -6.83 26.56
C SER A 20 6.39 -7.77 25.54
N LEU A 21 5.60 -8.22 24.56
CA LEU A 21 6.13 -8.91 23.39
C LEU A 21 6.88 -7.87 22.56
N PHE A 22 8.21 -7.92 22.56
CA PHE A 22 9.03 -7.14 21.64
C PHE A 22 8.87 -7.76 20.25
N VAL A 23 8.00 -7.16 19.44
CA VAL A 23 7.96 -7.46 18.00
C VAL A 23 9.26 -6.90 17.39
N HIS A 24 10.07 -7.79 16.81
CA HIS A 24 11.33 -7.41 16.16
C HIS A 24 11.06 -7.13 14.69
N GLY A 25 10.85 -5.86 14.34
CA GLY A 25 10.81 -5.37 12.96
C GLY A 25 12.16 -4.81 12.48
N GLN A 26 13.27 -5.38 12.94
CA GLN A 26 14.60 -4.94 12.50
C GLN A 26 14.98 -5.65 11.21
N ILE A 27 15.65 -4.93 10.30
CA ILE A 27 16.23 -5.54 9.10
C ILE A 27 17.21 -6.65 9.50
N PRO A 28 17.36 -7.71 8.70
CA PRO A 28 18.41 -8.71 8.93
C PRO A 28 19.79 -8.04 9.00
N SER A 29 20.65 -8.56 9.87
CA SER A 29 22.04 -8.10 9.92
C SER A 29 22.69 -8.29 8.55
N GLY A 30 23.27 -7.22 8.01
CA GLY A 30 23.95 -7.22 6.73
C GLY A 30 23.05 -7.11 5.50
N TYR A 31 21.75 -6.87 5.67
CA TYR A 31 20.79 -6.82 4.56
C TYR A 31 21.17 -5.83 3.44
N TYR A 32 21.85 -4.72 3.77
CA TYR A 32 22.28 -3.71 2.80
C TYR A 32 23.80 -3.67 2.60
N ASP A 33 24.56 -4.65 3.10
CA ASP A 33 26.03 -4.60 3.08
C ASP A 33 26.58 -4.45 1.66
N ASP A 34 25.98 -5.11 0.68
CA ASP A 34 26.38 -5.07 -0.73
C ASP A 34 26.10 -3.72 -1.40
N ALA A 35 25.20 -2.90 -0.85
CA ALA A 35 24.90 -1.56 -1.34
C ALA A 35 25.78 -0.46 -0.72
N VAL A 36 26.53 -0.75 0.35
CA VAL A 36 27.25 0.27 1.12
C VAL A 36 28.36 0.92 0.29
N GLY A 37 28.29 2.25 0.16
CA GLY A 37 29.30 3.06 -0.53
C GLY A 37 29.20 3.04 -2.05
N LEU A 38 28.19 2.36 -2.61
CA LEU A 38 27.89 2.40 -4.04
C LEU A 38 27.08 3.65 -4.41
N SER A 39 27.06 3.98 -5.70
CA SER A 39 26.30 5.09 -6.26
C SER A 39 25.99 4.87 -7.73
N GLY A 40 24.94 5.51 -8.26
CA GLY A 40 24.55 5.37 -9.67
C GLY A 40 24.12 3.95 -9.99
N GLU A 41 24.44 3.48 -11.19
CA GLU A 41 24.10 2.14 -11.70
C GLU A 41 24.54 1.02 -10.75
N ALA A 42 25.75 1.08 -10.20
CA ALA A 42 26.23 0.07 -9.26
C ALA A 42 25.36 -0.03 -7.98
N LEU A 43 24.79 1.09 -7.53
CA LEU A 43 23.85 1.07 -6.41
C LEU A 43 22.49 0.50 -6.84
N LYS A 44 22.00 0.83 -8.05
CA LYS A 44 20.74 0.30 -8.58
C LYS A 44 20.81 -1.23 -8.65
N THR A 45 21.82 -1.79 -9.32
CA THR A 45 22.02 -3.25 -9.42
C THR A 45 22.15 -3.91 -8.04
N ALA A 46 22.92 -3.33 -7.12
CA ALA A 46 23.03 -3.91 -5.78
C ALA A 46 21.70 -3.88 -5.01
N LEU A 47 20.84 -2.90 -5.25
CA LEU A 47 19.51 -2.85 -4.65
C LEU A 47 18.53 -3.80 -5.35
N HIS A 48 18.60 -3.94 -6.68
CA HIS A 48 17.88 -4.95 -7.46
C HIS A 48 18.14 -6.34 -6.91
N ASP A 49 19.41 -6.74 -6.82
CA ASP A 49 19.85 -8.04 -6.27
C ASP A 49 19.37 -8.30 -4.83
N ILE A 50 19.04 -7.25 -4.05
CA ILE A 50 18.53 -7.36 -2.68
C ILE A 50 17.01 -7.60 -2.64
N ILE A 51 16.29 -7.13 -3.66
CA ILE A 51 14.81 -7.09 -3.67
C ILE A 51 14.19 -7.95 -4.79
N ASP A 52 15.00 -8.56 -5.65
CA ASP A 52 14.56 -9.37 -6.78
C ASP A 52 13.64 -10.54 -6.37
N ASP A 53 13.87 -11.12 -5.19
CA ASP A 53 13.07 -12.22 -4.65
C ASP A 53 11.81 -11.76 -3.86
N HIS A 54 10.75 -11.36 -4.57
CA HIS A 54 9.42 -11.13 -3.96
C HIS A 54 8.49 -12.34 -4.11
N THR A 55 7.48 -12.43 -3.23
CA THR A 55 6.43 -13.46 -3.35
C THR A 55 5.36 -13.01 -4.33
N GLU A 56 5.30 -13.66 -5.47
CA GLU A 56 4.26 -13.42 -6.47
C GLU A 56 2.87 -13.83 -5.96
N LEU A 57 1.91 -12.92 -6.11
CA LEU A 57 0.51 -13.21 -5.84
C LEU A 57 -0.26 -13.39 -7.14
N SER A 58 -1.28 -14.25 -7.12
CA SER A 58 -2.28 -14.23 -8.18
C SER A 58 -3.08 -12.93 -8.14
N TYR A 59 -3.60 -12.50 -9.29
CA TYR A 59 -4.44 -11.30 -9.37
C TYR A 59 -5.65 -11.35 -8.41
N THR A 60 -6.22 -12.54 -8.19
CA THR A 60 -7.29 -12.73 -7.19
C THR A 60 -6.79 -12.60 -5.77
N ALA A 61 -5.59 -13.10 -5.46
CA ALA A 61 -4.99 -12.99 -4.14
C ALA A 61 -4.63 -11.54 -3.78
N VAL A 62 -4.22 -10.72 -4.75
CA VAL A 62 -3.96 -9.28 -4.54
C VAL A 62 -5.18 -8.59 -3.93
N LYS A 63 -6.38 -8.84 -4.47
CA LYS A 63 -7.61 -8.25 -3.93
C LYS A 63 -7.79 -8.54 -2.44
N GLU A 64 -7.54 -9.78 -2.05
CA GLU A 64 -7.72 -10.19 -0.65
C GLU A 64 -6.60 -9.61 0.22
N ALA A 65 -5.36 -9.56 -0.27
CA ALA A 65 -4.25 -8.93 0.45
C ALA A 65 -4.46 -7.43 0.68
N LEU A 66 -5.00 -6.69 -0.31
CA LEU A 66 -5.29 -5.26 -0.15
C LEU A 66 -6.33 -4.96 0.94
N LYS A 67 -7.17 -5.93 1.29
CA LYS A 67 -8.09 -5.79 2.43
C LYS A 67 -7.35 -5.81 3.77
N ASP A 68 -6.16 -6.40 3.82
CA ASP A 68 -5.37 -6.50 5.03
C ASP A 68 -4.29 -5.42 5.07
N THR A 69 -3.61 -5.15 3.94
CA THR A 69 -2.50 -4.17 3.87
C THR A 69 -2.96 -2.72 4.00
N ASP A 70 -4.18 -2.42 3.57
CA ASP A 70 -4.74 -1.08 3.57
C ASP A 70 -6.04 -1.04 4.40
N GLU A 71 -6.17 -1.94 5.38
CA GLU A 71 -7.24 -1.94 6.38
C GLU A 71 -7.34 -0.58 7.07
N ASP A 72 -8.56 -0.06 7.20
CA ASP A 72 -8.81 1.17 7.95
C ASP A 72 -8.57 0.89 9.46
N PRO A 73 -7.61 1.59 10.10
CA PRO A 73 -7.32 1.40 11.52
C PRO A 73 -8.48 1.79 12.44
N ASP A 74 -9.40 2.64 11.98
CA ASP A 74 -10.58 3.06 12.74
C ASP A 74 -11.82 2.18 12.46
N ASP A 75 -11.82 1.42 11.37
CA ASP A 75 -12.88 0.45 11.01
C ASP A 75 -12.30 -0.74 10.22
N THR A 76 -12.00 -1.84 10.92
CA THR A 76 -11.41 -3.05 10.32
C THR A 76 -12.30 -3.74 9.27
N SER A 77 -13.55 -3.30 9.09
CA SER A 77 -14.43 -3.77 8.01
C SER A 77 -14.20 -3.05 6.67
N ASN A 78 -13.35 -2.01 6.68
CA ASN A 78 -13.08 -1.14 5.55
C ASN A 78 -11.61 -1.17 5.11
N VAL A 79 -11.36 -0.58 3.95
CA VAL A 79 -10.04 -0.21 3.42
C VAL A 79 -9.98 1.29 3.22
N ILE A 80 -8.78 1.87 3.33
CA ILE A 80 -8.54 3.27 2.98
C ILE A 80 -8.18 3.36 1.49
N CYS A 81 -9.01 4.07 0.72
CA CYS A 81 -8.71 4.38 -0.68
C CYS A 81 -7.50 5.31 -0.76
N PHE A 82 -6.46 4.87 -1.46
CA PHE A 82 -5.14 5.47 -1.42
C PHE A 82 -5.13 6.96 -1.78
N TYR A 83 -5.65 7.36 -2.95
CA TYR A 83 -5.56 8.77 -3.36
C TYR A 83 -6.45 9.71 -2.54
N THR A 84 -7.58 9.24 -1.99
CA THR A 84 -8.57 10.11 -1.34
C THR A 84 -8.58 10.05 0.18
N GLY A 85 -8.05 8.97 0.76
CA GLY A 85 -8.13 8.70 2.19
C GLY A 85 -9.52 8.24 2.63
N TRP A 86 -10.42 7.97 1.69
CA TRP A 86 -11.80 7.59 2.00
C TRP A 86 -11.89 6.13 2.43
N SER A 87 -12.63 5.88 3.51
CA SER A 87 -12.86 4.56 4.07
C SER A 87 -14.03 3.85 3.37
N TYR A 88 -13.74 2.75 2.67
CA TYR A 88 -14.71 1.98 1.89
C TYR A 88 -14.82 0.56 2.44
N ALA A 89 -16.04 0.02 2.53
CA ALA A 89 -16.23 -1.36 2.95
C ALA A 89 -15.40 -2.35 2.11
N LYS A 90 -14.71 -3.29 2.77
CA LYS A 90 -13.96 -4.39 2.12
C LYS A 90 -14.83 -5.18 1.13
N SER A 91 -16.13 -5.27 1.40
CA SER A 91 -17.11 -5.92 0.52
C SER A 91 -17.45 -5.13 -0.74
N ASN A 92 -17.18 -3.82 -0.76
CA ASN A 92 -17.53 -2.91 -1.86
C ASN A 92 -16.46 -2.83 -2.95
N PHE A 93 -15.75 -3.94 -3.17
CA PHE A 93 -14.82 -4.10 -4.29
C PHE A 93 -15.59 -4.30 -5.59
N GLY A 94 -15.29 -3.54 -6.64
CA GLY A 94 -15.94 -3.70 -7.93
C GLY A 94 -15.52 -2.67 -8.98
N GLY A 95 -16.50 -2.18 -9.74
CA GLY A 95 -16.28 -1.23 -10.85
C GLY A 95 -17.36 -0.17 -10.98
N GLY A 96 -18.24 -0.04 -9.98
CA GLY A 96 -19.23 1.03 -9.90
C GLY A 96 -18.65 2.31 -9.30
N VAL A 97 -19.36 3.42 -9.48
CA VAL A 97 -18.90 4.79 -9.15
C VAL A 97 -18.72 5.09 -7.66
N ASP A 98 -19.20 4.23 -6.76
CA ASP A 98 -18.99 4.34 -5.31
C ASP A 98 -18.26 3.11 -4.76
N GLN A 99 -17.53 2.40 -5.62
CA GLN A 99 -16.80 1.17 -5.27
C GLN A 99 -15.30 1.46 -5.29
N TRP A 100 -14.52 0.58 -4.66
CA TRP A 100 -13.07 0.59 -4.81
C TRP A 100 -12.61 -0.51 -5.76
N ASN A 101 -11.51 -0.26 -6.46
CA ASN A 101 -10.82 -1.23 -7.30
C ASN A 101 -9.30 -1.16 -7.06
N ARG A 102 -8.54 -1.88 -7.87
CA ARG A 102 -7.07 -1.90 -7.80
C ARG A 102 -6.50 -0.79 -8.67
N GLU A 103 -5.64 0.01 -8.06
CA GLU A 103 -4.75 0.94 -8.73
C GLU A 103 -3.39 0.32 -8.94
N HIS A 104 -2.86 0.52 -10.15
CA HIS A 104 -1.47 0.25 -10.52
C HIS A 104 -0.72 1.58 -10.47
N THR A 105 -0.03 1.88 -9.37
CA THR A 105 0.61 3.20 -9.21
C THR A 105 1.69 3.42 -10.27
N TRP A 106 2.51 2.41 -10.55
CA TRP A 106 3.21 2.33 -11.84
C TRP A 106 2.21 2.00 -12.94
N SER A 107 1.95 2.96 -13.83
CA SER A 107 0.98 2.74 -14.90
C SER A 107 1.51 1.67 -15.85
N LYS A 108 0.74 0.59 -15.99
CA LYS A 108 1.00 -0.53 -16.90
C LYS A 108 1.47 -0.12 -18.29
N SER A 109 0.90 0.94 -18.85
CA SER A 109 1.27 1.44 -20.18
C SER A 109 2.72 1.92 -20.29
N HIS A 110 3.34 2.29 -19.17
CA HIS A 110 4.74 2.72 -19.12
C HIS A 110 5.70 1.55 -18.97
N GLY A 111 5.25 0.42 -18.44
CA GLY A 111 6.07 -0.78 -18.25
C GLY A 111 5.74 -1.96 -19.17
N ASP A 112 4.89 -1.75 -20.18
CA ASP A 112 4.35 -2.77 -21.09
C ASP A 112 3.80 -4.06 -20.44
N PHE A 113 3.41 -4.01 -19.16
CA PHE A 113 2.94 -5.18 -18.43
C PHE A 113 1.41 -5.22 -18.24
N GLY A 114 0.90 -6.44 -17.99
CA GLY A 114 -0.52 -6.72 -17.84
C GLY A 114 -1.02 -6.70 -16.39
N THR A 115 -1.95 -7.60 -16.09
CA THR A 115 -2.40 -7.90 -14.72
C THR A 115 -1.91 -9.27 -14.26
N SER A 116 -0.88 -9.78 -14.92
CA SER A 116 -0.26 -11.06 -14.62
C SER A 116 0.95 -10.83 -13.71
N PRO A 117 1.32 -11.82 -12.88
CA PRO A 117 2.60 -11.78 -12.19
C PRO A 117 3.78 -11.74 -13.18
N PRO A 118 4.94 -11.20 -12.76
CA PRO A 118 5.18 -10.63 -11.42
C PRO A 118 4.69 -9.17 -11.26
N GLU A 119 4.93 -8.30 -12.24
CA GLU A 119 4.73 -6.84 -12.14
C GLU A 119 3.26 -6.50 -11.95
N GLY A 120 2.38 -7.17 -12.70
CA GLY A 120 0.94 -6.87 -12.71
C GLY A 120 0.23 -7.21 -11.40
N THR A 121 0.88 -7.91 -10.47
CA THR A 121 0.31 -8.37 -9.20
C THR A 121 1.17 -8.05 -7.97
N ASP A 122 2.25 -7.31 -8.13
CA ASP A 122 3.11 -6.92 -7.01
C ASP A 122 2.40 -5.93 -6.07
N LEU A 123 2.32 -6.28 -4.78
CA LEU A 123 1.68 -5.46 -3.75
C LEU A 123 2.45 -4.18 -3.41
N HIS A 124 3.72 -4.09 -3.79
CA HIS A 124 4.52 -2.89 -3.54
C HIS A 124 4.05 -1.67 -4.33
N HIS A 125 3.28 -1.83 -5.41
CA HIS A 125 2.71 -0.70 -6.17
C HIS A 125 1.19 -0.78 -6.37
N MET A 126 0.55 -1.84 -5.88
CA MET A 126 -0.88 -2.05 -5.98
C MET A 126 -1.60 -1.45 -4.79
N LYS A 127 -2.63 -0.63 -5.04
CA LYS A 127 -3.39 0.05 -3.97
C LYS A 127 -4.90 0.00 -4.17
N PRO A 128 -5.72 -0.06 -3.10
CA PRO A 128 -7.15 0.18 -3.24
C PRO A 128 -7.38 1.65 -3.58
N THR A 129 -8.26 1.94 -4.53
CA THR A 129 -8.64 3.32 -4.81
C THR A 129 -10.09 3.38 -5.27
N ASP A 130 -10.74 4.53 -5.07
CA ASP A 130 -12.08 4.76 -5.58
C ASP A 130 -12.09 4.65 -7.12
N VAL A 131 -13.12 4.00 -7.68
CA VAL A 131 -13.17 3.68 -9.11
C VAL A 131 -13.16 4.92 -10.01
N THR A 132 -13.84 6.01 -9.65
CA THR A 132 -13.88 7.22 -10.50
C THR A 132 -12.56 7.96 -10.39
N VAL A 133 -11.96 7.99 -9.20
CA VAL A 133 -10.63 8.57 -8.96
C VAL A 133 -9.56 7.78 -9.72
N ASN A 134 -9.63 6.44 -9.70
CA ASN A 134 -8.77 5.59 -10.52
C ASN A 134 -8.90 5.93 -12.01
N SER A 135 -10.15 6.02 -12.48
CA SER A 135 -10.43 6.35 -13.88
C SER A 135 -9.90 7.72 -14.27
N GLN A 136 -9.91 8.68 -13.35
CA GLN A 136 -9.37 10.02 -13.58
C GLN A 136 -7.84 10.03 -13.61
N LYS A 137 -7.18 9.30 -12.69
CA LYS A 137 -5.73 9.10 -12.69
C LYS A 137 -5.30 8.47 -14.02
N GLY A 138 -5.96 7.37 -14.41
CA GLY A 138 -5.70 6.67 -15.66
C GLY A 138 -4.22 6.32 -15.82
N ASN A 139 -3.61 6.76 -16.93
CA ASN A 139 -2.20 6.56 -17.22
C ASN A 139 -1.35 7.83 -17.02
N LYS A 140 -1.83 8.83 -16.28
CA LYS A 140 -1.08 10.06 -16.03
C LYS A 140 0.17 9.79 -15.21
N ASP A 141 1.19 10.60 -15.46
CA ASP A 141 2.43 10.61 -14.70
C ASP A 141 2.21 11.33 -13.37
N PHE A 142 3.00 10.99 -12.37
CA PHE A 142 3.01 11.74 -11.12
C PHE A 142 3.85 13.00 -11.28
N ASP A 143 3.22 14.16 -11.15
CA ASP A 143 3.85 15.48 -11.10
C ASP A 143 2.89 16.45 -10.39
N ASN A 144 3.31 17.70 -10.23
CA ASN A 144 2.46 18.78 -9.77
C ASN A 144 1.28 18.97 -10.71
N GLY A 145 0.09 18.98 -10.14
CA GLY A 145 -1.14 19.24 -10.84
C GLY A 145 -1.39 20.75 -10.95
N GLY A 146 -2.44 21.11 -11.68
CA GLY A 146 -2.89 22.50 -11.77
C GLY A 146 -4.33 22.68 -11.32
N THR A 147 -5.17 21.67 -11.56
CA THR A 147 -6.60 21.76 -11.30
C THR A 147 -6.96 20.83 -10.16
N ALA A 148 -7.62 21.35 -9.12
CA ALA A 148 -8.15 20.54 -8.02
C ALA A 148 -9.17 19.54 -8.56
N TYR A 149 -9.01 18.27 -8.20
CA TYR A 149 -9.97 17.24 -8.57
C TYR A 149 -11.08 17.13 -7.53
N TYR A 150 -12.31 17.13 -8.02
CA TYR A 150 -13.51 16.91 -7.21
C TYR A 150 -14.21 15.68 -7.73
N ASP A 151 -14.44 14.70 -6.86
CA ASP A 151 -15.25 13.53 -7.17
C ASP A 151 -16.57 13.62 -6.39
N GLY A 152 -17.70 13.43 -7.08
CA GLY A 152 -19.02 13.64 -6.48
C GLY A 152 -19.28 15.05 -5.91
N GLY A 153 -18.46 16.05 -6.29
CA GLY A 153 -18.50 17.40 -5.71
C GLY A 153 -17.70 17.56 -4.41
N ILE A 154 -16.98 16.52 -3.97
CA ILE A 154 -16.10 16.52 -2.81
C ILE A 154 -14.67 16.69 -3.29
N PHE A 155 -13.93 17.64 -2.71
CA PHE A 155 -12.51 17.80 -3.02
C PHE A 155 -11.74 16.58 -2.52
N THR A 156 -11.00 15.91 -3.40
CA THR A 156 -10.27 14.69 -3.04
C THR A 156 -8.91 14.97 -2.38
N GLY A 157 -8.45 16.21 -2.43
CA GLY A 157 -7.07 16.57 -2.06
C GLY A 157 -6.05 16.38 -3.20
N CYS A 158 -6.47 15.78 -4.33
CA CYS A 158 -5.62 15.58 -5.50
C CYS A 158 -5.74 16.74 -6.50
N TYR A 159 -4.72 16.91 -7.33
CA TYR A 159 -4.72 17.82 -8.46
C TYR A 159 -4.36 17.07 -9.74
N TYR A 160 -4.68 17.65 -10.90
CA TYR A 160 -4.36 17.03 -12.18
C TYR A 160 -4.15 18.06 -13.29
N THR A 161 -3.53 17.62 -14.37
CA THR A 161 -3.49 18.28 -15.69
C THR A 161 -3.99 17.31 -16.76
N ALA A 162 -3.75 17.63 -18.04
CA ALA A 162 -4.02 16.68 -19.13
C ALA A 162 -3.21 15.39 -18.99
N ASP A 163 -1.99 15.48 -18.44
CA ASP A 163 -0.95 14.46 -18.43
C ASP A 163 -0.39 14.11 -17.04
N SER A 164 -0.67 14.92 -16.00
CA SER A 164 -0.19 14.67 -14.64
C SER A 164 -1.31 14.40 -13.63
N TRP A 165 -0.97 13.62 -12.61
CA TRP A 165 -1.74 13.40 -11.40
C TRP A 165 -0.89 13.74 -10.17
N GLU A 166 -1.36 14.68 -9.37
CA GLU A 166 -0.75 15.03 -8.09
C GLU A 166 -1.58 14.38 -6.97
N PRO A 167 -1.04 13.36 -6.27
CA PRO A 167 -1.72 12.79 -5.13
C PRO A 167 -1.73 13.81 -3.98
N ARG A 168 -2.52 13.51 -2.95
CA ARG A 168 -2.49 14.22 -1.67
C ARG A 168 -1.07 14.23 -1.08
N ASP A 169 -0.77 15.26 -0.28
CA ASP A 169 0.57 15.45 0.30
C ASP A 169 1.01 14.27 1.18
N GLU A 170 0.07 13.62 1.85
CA GLU A 170 0.36 12.46 2.72
C GLU A 170 0.85 11.25 1.91
N GLU A 171 0.42 11.09 0.66
CA GLU A 171 0.73 9.93 -0.19
C GLU A 171 1.89 10.17 -1.15
N LYS A 172 2.34 11.41 -1.35
CA LYS A 172 3.48 11.72 -2.25
C LYS A 172 4.73 10.91 -1.92
N GLY A 173 5.01 10.74 -0.63
CA GLY A 173 6.15 9.94 -0.17
C GLY A 173 5.98 8.45 -0.45
N ASP A 174 4.78 7.91 -0.30
CA ASP A 174 4.47 6.52 -0.65
C ASP A 174 4.58 6.30 -2.16
N VAL A 175 3.97 7.17 -2.97
CA VAL A 175 4.08 7.13 -4.43
C VAL A 175 5.54 7.14 -4.87
N ALA A 176 6.36 8.04 -4.34
CA ALA A 176 7.78 8.08 -4.70
C ALA A 176 8.52 6.78 -4.39
N ARG A 177 8.23 6.13 -3.24
CA ARG A 177 8.82 4.84 -2.88
C ARG A 177 8.33 3.70 -3.76
N MET A 178 7.04 3.68 -4.11
CA MET A 178 6.47 2.66 -4.97
C MET A 178 7.05 2.73 -6.38
N ILE A 179 7.15 3.94 -6.95
CA ILE A 179 7.80 4.14 -8.26
C ILE A 179 9.28 3.77 -8.21
N PHE A 180 10.02 4.22 -7.18
CA PHE A 180 11.43 3.86 -7.02
C PHE A 180 11.65 2.34 -6.86
N TYR A 181 10.76 1.67 -6.13
CA TYR A 181 10.81 0.22 -5.99
C TYR A 181 10.62 -0.46 -7.36
N MET A 182 9.59 -0.08 -8.12
CA MET A 182 9.30 -0.71 -9.41
C MET A 182 10.46 -0.53 -10.40
N GLU A 183 10.99 0.69 -10.47
CA GLU A 183 12.17 1.04 -11.27
C GLU A 183 13.41 0.20 -10.90
N THR A 184 13.60 -0.06 -9.60
CA THR A 184 14.80 -0.75 -9.11
C THR A 184 14.64 -2.27 -9.13
N ARG A 185 13.42 -2.79 -8.96
CA ARG A 185 13.15 -4.22 -8.90
C ARG A 185 13.18 -4.86 -10.28
N TYR A 186 12.67 -4.19 -11.31
CA TYR A 186 12.40 -4.85 -12.59
C TYR A 186 13.41 -4.40 -13.65
N GLU A 187 14.56 -5.09 -13.71
CA GLU A 187 15.64 -4.87 -14.69
C GLU A 187 15.65 -5.91 -15.85
N GLY A 188 14.66 -6.80 -15.92
CA GLY A 188 14.48 -7.75 -17.02
C GLY A 188 15.51 -8.90 -17.13
N ASP A 189 16.27 -9.17 -16.07
CA ASP A 189 17.35 -10.16 -16.05
C ASP A 189 16.89 -11.59 -15.72
N SER A 190 15.68 -11.77 -15.16
CA SER A 190 15.06 -13.08 -14.92
C SER A 190 13.80 -13.37 -15.77
N GLY A 191 13.55 -12.56 -16.81
CA GLY A 191 12.50 -12.79 -17.81
C GLY A 191 11.16 -12.09 -17.53
N GLU A 192 11.10 -11.31 -16.45
CA GLU A 192 10.22 -10.16 -16.23
C GLU A 192 10.51 -9.03 -17.22
N GLU A 193 9.63 -8.03 -17.25
CA GLU A 193 9.84 -6.83 -18.06
C GLU A 193 10.95 -5.95 -17.44
N ASP A 194 11.72 -5.29 -18.31
CA ASP A 194 12.61 -4.18 -17.92
C ASP A 194 11.76 -2.91 -17.89
N LEU A 195 11.71 -2.24 -16.74
CA LEU A 195 10.90 -1.05 -16.55
C LEU A 195 11.66 0.26 -16.82
N GLU A 196 12.92 0.18 -17.28
CA GLU A 196 13.76 1.32 -17.74
C GLU A 196 14.10 1.29 -19.26
#